data_AF-K0WVL7-F1
#
_entry.id   AF-K0WVL7-F1
#
_cell.length_a   1.000
_cell.length_b   1.000
_cell.length_c   1.000
_cell.angle_alpha   90.00
_cell.angle_beta   90.00
_cell.angle_gamma   90.00
#
_symmetry.space_group_name_H-M   'P 1'
#
loop_
_entity.id
_entity.type
_entity.pdbx_description
1 polymer ?
#
loop_
_entity_poly.entity_id
_entity_poly.type
_entity_poly.pdbx_seq_one_letter_code
_entity_poly.pdbx_strand_id
1 'polypeptide(L)'
;MITPNIIYYARLSLERNGSKTPKYVITATAGNYAPMEKLKGRDGRVSMFLVPKTSCKSSAPQMRLQAKDSLNFTGLKDYFMDGKLSGYAYGYAPAVRTYTVKGKEKPNPLYGYENDGFLFIVHQDETATSEAEKIIPSEIELIVLEGAKVLIPSYCKQLCMGGFDEILNYLRKQSNVL
;
A
#
# COMPACT_ATOMS: atom_id res chain seq x y z
N MET A 1 -24.19 9.76 3.20
CA MET A 1 -22.97 8.95 2.98
C MET A 1 -22.00 9.33 4.08
N ILE A 2 -21.52 8.38 4.88
CA ILE A 2 -20.60 8.67 5.99
C ILE A 2 -19.20 8.79 5.38
N THR A 3 -18.61 9.98 5.44
CA THR A 3 -17.20 10.18 5.06
C THR A 3 -16.32 9.44 6.07
N PRO A 4 -15.48 8.49 5.65
CA PRO A 4 -14.62 7.76 6.58
C PRO A 4 -13.54 8.70 7.14
N ASN A 5 -13.10 8.43 8.37
CA ASN A 5 -12.00 9.16 8.97
C ASN A 5 -10.67 8.72 8.34
N ILE A 6 -9.98 9.63 7.65
CA ILE A 6 -8.64 9.39 7.09
C ILE A 6 -7.61 9.77 8.15
N ILE A 7 -6.93 8.77 8.71
CA ILE A 7 -5.94 9.01 9.79
C ILE A 7 -4.52 9.11 9.27
N TYR A 8 -4.27 8.61 8.05
CA TYR A 8 -2.94 8.62 7.47
C TYR A 8 -2.95 8.54 5.95
N TYR A 9 -2.02 9.28 5.37
CA TYR A 9 -1.67 9.27 3.96
C TYR A 9 -0.16 9.06 3.81
N ALA A 10 0.24 8.25 2.83
CA ALA A 10 1.63 8.13 2.42
C ALA A 10 1.75 8.04 0.91
N ARG A 11 2.77 8.71 0.36
CA ARG A 11 3.26 8.50 -0.99
C ARG A 11 4.48 7.58 -0.95
N LEU A 12 4.42 6.48 -1.70
CA LEU A 12 5.48 5.51 -1.86
C LEU A 12 6.05 5.64 -3.27
N SER A 13 7.30 6.06 -3.40
CA SER A 13 7.97 6.21 -4.71
C SER A 13 8.87 5.00 -4.99
N LEU A 14 8.90 4.55 -6.25
CA LEU A 14 9.76 3.46 -6.70
C LEU A 14 11.24 3.82 -6.51
N GLU A 15 11.98 2.98 -5.79
CA GLU A 15 13.43 3.08 -5.66
C GLU A 15 14.10 2.23 -6.76
N ARG A 16 14.54 2.89 -7.84
CA ARG A 16 15.26 2.23 -8.95
C ARG A 16 16.69 1.87 -8.52
N ASN A 17 16.85 0.72 -7.88
CA ASN A 17 18.13 0.22 -7.38
C ASN A 17 18.61 -1.05 -8.10
N GLY A 18 17.99 -1.42 -9.23
CA GLY A 18 18.30 -2.64 -9.97
C GLY A 18 17.81 -3.94 -9.32
N SER A 19 17.06 -3.87 -8.21
CA SER A 19 16.43 -5.04 -7.58
C SER A 19 15.40 -5.68 -8.50
N LYS A 20 15.37 -7.02 -8.53
CA LYS A 20 14.36 -7.81 -9.24
C LYS A 20 12.95 -7.60 -8.69
N THR A 21 12.84 -7.30 -7.40
CA THR A 21 11.55 -7.01 -6.75
C THR A 21 11.43 -5.51 -6.58
N PRO A 22 10.40 -4.86 -7.15
CA PRO A 22 10.18 -3.43 -6.99
C PRO A 22 10.10 -3.05 -5.52
N LYS A 23 10.97 -2.12 -5.10
CA LYS A 23 11.01 -1.55 -3.76
C LYS A 23 10.47 -0.13 -3.83
N TYR A 24 9.57 0.20 -2.94
CA TYR A 24 9.05 1.54 -2.78
C TYR A 24 9.44 2.08 -1.41
N VAL A 25 9.70 3.37 -1.35
CA VAL A 25 10.05 4.08 -0.11
C VAL A 25 9.02 5.16 0.12
N ILE A 26 8.55 5.32 1.36
CA ILE A 26 7.67 6.44 1.72
C ILE A 26 8.48 7.74 1.59
N THR A 27 8.03 8.63 0.71
CA THR A 27 8.66 9.91 0.38
C THR A 27 7.85 11.11 0.88
N ALA A 28 6.56 10.94 1.16
CA ALA A 28 5.73 11.97 1.77
C ALA A 28 4.65 11.36 2.66
N THR A 29 4.29 12.04 3.75
CA THR A 29 3.23 11.59 4.66
C THR A 29 2.36 12.73 5.17
N ALA A 30 1.10 12.45 5.46
CA ALA A 30 0.21 13.32 6.23
C ALA A 30 -0.57 12.48 7.27
N GLY A 31 -0.87 13.07 8.42
CA GLY A 31 -1.50 12.37 9.55
C GLY A 31 -0.52 11.51 10.35
N ASN A 32 -1.05 10.64 11.21
CA ASN A 32 -0.25 9.79 12.09
C ASN A 32 -0.83 8.37 12.16
N TYR A 33 -0.01 7.38 11.82
CA TYR A 33 -0.34 5.97 11.99
C TYR A 33 0.82 5.27 12.67
N ALA A 34 0.69 5.08 13.99
CA ALA A 34 1.75 4.59 14.87
C ALA A 34 2.44 3.28 14.40
N PRO A 35 1.76 2.32 13.73
CA PRO A 35 2.43 1.17 13.16
C PRO A 35 3.58 1.50 12.19
N MET A 36 3.48 2.60 11.43
CA MET A 36 4.49 2.97 10.44
C MET A 36 5.85 3.31 11.05
N GLU A 37 5.86 3.93 12.23
CA GLU A 37 7.09 4.24 12.95
C GLU A 37 7.91 2.99 13.27
N LYS A 38 7.22 1.89 13.62
CA LYS A 38 7.86 0.60 13.92
C LYS A 38 8.35 -0.13 12.66
N LEU A 39 7.89 0.28 11.48
CA LEU A 39 8.30 -0.29 10.19
C LEU A 39 9.54 0.39 9.60
N LYS A 40 10.02 1.50 10.19
CA LYS A 40 11.20 2.21 9.72
C LYS A 40 12.44 1.31 9.68
N GLY A 41 13.18 1.40 8.58
CA GLY A 41 14.47 0.75 8.36
C GLY A 41 15.60 1.41 9.15
N ARG A 42 16.83 0.98 8.88
CA ARG A 42 18.03 1.60 9.48
C ARG A 42 18.26 3.03 8.98
N ASP A 43 17.77 3.33 7.80
CA ASP A 43 17.76 4.64 7.14
C ASP A 43 16.65 5.57 7.68
N GLY A 44 15.86 5.13 8.66
CA GLY A 44 14.76 5.91 9.23
C GLY A 44 13.53 6.01 8.33
N ARG A 45 13.52 5.34 7.16
CA ARG A 45 12.40 5.37 6.21
C ARG A 45 11.65 4.05 6.20
N VAL A 46 10.37 4.09 5.87
CA VAL A 46 9.58 2.89 5.63
C VAL A 46 9.73 2.51 4.17
N SER A 47 10.14 1.27 3.92
CA SER A 47 10.18 0.70 2.57
C SER A 47 9.30 -0.55 2.48
N MET A 48 8.65 -0.73 1.34
CA MET A 48 7.84 -1.90 1.04
C MET A 48 8.22 -2.49 -0.32
N PHE A 49 8.19 -3.80 -0.43
CA PHE A 49 8.37 -4.53 -1.67
C PHE A 49 7.00 -4.89 -2.24
N LEU A 50 6.82 -4.69 -3.55
CA LEU A 50 5.65 -5.17 -4.28
C LEU A 50 5.93 -6.59 -4.76
N VAL A 51 5.22 -7.57 -4.18
CA VAL A 51 5.51 -9.00 -4.37
C VAL A 51 4.25 -9.74 -4.82
N PRO A 52 4.33 -10.70 -5.76
CA PRO A 52 3.22 -11.61 -6.04
C PRO A 52 2.99 -12.56 -4.84
N LYS A 53 1.73 -12.98 -4.64
CA LYS A 53 1.31 -13.83 -3.51
C LYS A 53 1.72 -15.30 -3.68
N THR A 54 2.01 -15.78 -4.89
CA THR A 54 2.54 -17.12 -5.23
C THR A 54 3.09 -17.16 -6.67
N SER A 55 3.76 -18.27 -7.04
CA SER A 55 4.36 -18.59 -8.35
C SER A 55 3.39 -18.73 -9.53
N CYS A 56 2.19 -18.14 -9.45
CA CYS A 56 1.24 -18.17 -10.56
C CYS A 56 1.87 -17.56 -11.80
N LYS A 57 2.01 -18.37 -12.86
CA LYS A 57 2.37 -17.93 -14.22
C LYS A 57 1.18 -17.19 -14.86
N SER A 58 0.61 -16.23 -14.13
CA SER A 58 -0.47 -15.35 -14.59
C SER A 58 0.13 -14.01 -14.98
N SER A 59 -0.40 -13.39 -16.04
CA SER A 59 -0.11 -11.98 -16.35
C SER A 59 -0.72 -11.01 -15.33
N ALA A 60 -1.68 -11.47 -14.52
CA ALA A 60 -2.35 -10.70 -13.48
C ALA A 60 -2.31 -11.46 -12.13
N PRO A 61 -1.15 -11.60 -11.48
CA PRO A 61 -1.03 -12.29 -10.20
C PRO A 61 -1.65 -11.48 -9.06
N GLN A 62 -2.08 -12.15 -7.99
CA GLN A 62 -2.43 -11.44 -6.76
C GLN A 62 -1.18 -10.78 -6.17
N MET A 63 -1.26 -9.48 -5.88
CA MET A 63 -0.13 -8.69 -5.38
C MET A 63 -0.25 -8.41 -3.88
N ARG A 64 0.88 -8.13 -3.24
CA ARG A 64 0.97 -7.69 -1.84
C ARG A 64 2.11 -6.70 -1.64
N LEU A 65 1.96 -5.85 -0.63
CA LEU A 65 3.07 -5.07 -0.09
C LEU A 65 3.71 -5.82 1.08
N GLN A 66 5.03 -5.95 1.03
CA GLN A 66 5.84 -6.58 2.06
C GLN A 66 6.76 -5.53 2.70
N ALA A 67 6.57 -5.26 3.99
CA ALA A 67 7.39 -4.32 4.74
C ALA A 67 8.68 -4.99 5.28
N LYS A 68 9.39 -4.26 6.14
CA LYS A 68 10.60 -4.69 6.84
C LYS A 68 10.50 -6.10 7.42
N ASP A 69 11.62 -6.82 7.39
CA ASP A 69 11.76 -8.20 7.87
C ASP A 69 10.75 -9.19 7.24
N SER A 70 10.37 -8.95 5.98
CA SER A 70 9.43 -9.77 5.23
C SER A 70 8.00 -9.80 5.78
N LEU A 71 7.63 -8.84 6.65
CA LEU A 71 6.27 -8.70 7.16
C LEU A 71 5.29 -8.45 6.01
N ASN A 72 4.24 -9.28 5.91
CA ASN A 72 3.13 -9.02 5.00
C ASN A 72 2.34 -7.81 5.50
N PHE A 73 2.54 -6.64 4.86
CA PHE A 73 1.83 -5.41 5.24
C PHE A 73 0.37 -5.53 4.85
N THR A 74 0.07 -5.82 3.58
CA THR A 74 -1.28 -6.15 3.13
C THR A 74 -1.28 -6.77 1.74
N GLY A 75 -2.38 -7.46 1.39
CA GLY A 75 -2.66 -7.83 0.00
C GLY A 75 -3.34 -6.68 -0.73
N LEU A 76 -3.04 -6.53 -2.02
CA LEU A 76 -3.63 -5.50 -2.89
C LEU A 76 -4.80 -6.12 -3.67
N LYS A 77 -6.00 -6.05 -3.08
CA LYS A 77 -7.24 -6.49 -3.74
C LYS A 77 -7.62 -5.52 -4.84
N ASP A 78 -8.21 -6.05 -5.91
CA ASP A 78 -8.58 -5.32 -7.13
C ASP A 78 -7.43 -4.64 -7.86
N TYR A 79 -6.17 -4.93 -7.49
CA TYR A 79 -4.98 -4.42 -8.17
C TYR A 79 -4.97 -4.74 -9.67
N PHE A 80 -5.50 -5.92 -10.02
CA PHE A 80 -5.88 -6.26 -11.39
C PHE A 80 -7.40 -6.47 -11.46
N MET A 81 -8.05 -5.87 -12.46
CA MET A 81 -9.44 -6.13 -12.85
C MET A 81 -9.45 -6.51 -14.33
N ASP A 82 -10.16 -7.59 -14.68
CA ASP A 82 -10.22 -8.13 -16.05
C ASP A 82 -8.85 -8.30 -16.72
N GLY A 83 -7.87 -8.74 -15.93
CA GLY A 83 -6.50 -8.99 -16.39
C GLY A 83 -5.64 -7.74 -16.61
N LYS A 84 -6.15 -6.54 -16.30
CA LYS A 84 -5.45 -5.26 -16.46
C LYS A 84 -5.25 -4.58 -15.11
N LEU A 85 -4.19 -3.79 -14.98
CA LEU A 85 -4.03 -2.92 -13.82
C LEU A 85 -5.24 -1.98 -13.72
N SER A 86 -5.85 -1.94 -12.56
CA SER A 86 -7.04 -1.13 -12.29
C SER A 86 -6.72 0.33 -11.97
N GLY A 87 -5.48 0.63 -11.57
CA GLY A 87 -5.09 1.92 -10.98
C GLY A 87 -5.46 2.07 -9.50
N TYR A 88 -6.18 1.10 -8.92
CA TYR A 88 -6.68 1.18 -7.55
C TYR A 88 -6.60 -0.17 -6.86
N ALA A 89 -6.36 -0.16 -5.56
CA ALA A 89 -6.48 -1.38 -4.78
C ALA A 89 -6.98 -1.08 -3.37
N TYR A 90 -7.36 -2.14 -2.66
CA TYR A 90 -7.60 -2.03 -1.24
C TYR A 90 -7.00 -3.20 -0.47
N GLY A 91 -6.82 -2.99 0.82
CA GLY A 91 -6.22 -3.97 1.71
C GLY A 91 -6.76 -3.87 3.13
N TYR A 92 -6.22 -4.71 3.97
CA TYR A 92 -6.56 -4.82 5.39
C TYR A 92 -5.30 -4.86 6.23
N ALA A 93 -5.37 -4.26 7.42
CA ALA A 93 -4.38 -4.52 8.44
C ALA A 93 -4.38 -6.01 8.83
N PRO A 94 -3.20 -6.65 8.94
CA PRO A 94 -3.08 -8.06 9.28
C PRO A 94 -3.44 -8.30 10.75
N ALA A 95 -4.33 -9.28 10.99
CA ALA A 95 -4.78 -9.68 12.33
C ALA A 95 -3.85 -10.66 13.06
N VAL A 96 -2.70 -10.99 12.46
CA VAL A 96 -1.73 -11.91 13.07
C VAL A 96 -0.91 -11.18 14.12
N ARG A 97 -0.84 -11.74 15.33
CA ARG A 97 -0.16 -11.11 16.47
C ARG A 97 1.36 -11.06 16.32
N THR A 98 1.94 -12.09 15.73
CA THR A 98 3.38 -12.23 15.53
C THR A 98 3.69 -12.62 14.09
N TYR A 99 4.96 -12.46 13.71
CA TYR A 99 5.51 -12.97 12.46
C TYR A 99 6.94 -13.47 12.69
N THR A 100 7.36 -14.44 11.88
CA THR A 100 8.67 -15.09 12.05
C THR A 100 9.74 -14.36 11.26
N VAL A 101 10.82 -13.99 11.95
CA VAL A 101 12.02 -13.38 11.37
C VAL A 101 13.24 -14.20 11.78
N LYS A 102 13.89 -14.86 10.82
CA LYS A 102 15.08 -15.71 11.07
C LYS A 102 14.86 -16.72 12.21
N GLY A 103 13.70 -17.38 12.19
CA GLY A 103 13.32 -18.39 13.19
C GLY A 103 12.85 -17.86 14.55
N LYS A 104 12.75 -16.53 14.72
CA LYS A 104 12.27 -15.90 15.96
C LYS A 104 10.94 -15.20 15.72
N GLU A 105 10.00 -15.36 16.63
CA GLU A 105 8.76 -14.59 16.61
C GLU A 105 9.04 -13.12 16.96
N LYS A 106 8.45 -12.21 16.19
CA LYS A 106 8.42 -10.78 16.48
C LYS A 106 6.98 -10.28 16.55
N PRO A 107 6.66 -9.31 17.42
CA PRO A 107 5.36 -8.67 17.43
C PRO A 107 5.07 -7.99 16.08
N ASN A 108 3.88 -8.22 15.54
CA ASN A 108 3.42 -7.52 14.35
C ASN A 108 3.00 -6.08 14.72
N PRO A 109 3.62 -5.04 14.15
CA PRO A 109 3.27 -3.64 14.46
C PRO A 109 1.83 -3.25 14.14
N LEU A 110 1.16 -3.97 13.23
CA LEU A 110 -0.21 -3.70 12.79
C LEU A 110 -1.27 -4.47 13.60
N TYR A 111 -0.86 -5.35 14.51
CA TYR A 111 -1.78 -6.00 15.42
C TYR A 111 -2.41 -4.95 16.36
N GLY A 112 -3.73 -5.02 16.54
CA GLY A 112 -4.57 -4.01 17.19
C GLY A 112 -5.20 -2.99 16.24
N TYR A 113 -4.84 -3.00 14.95
CA TYR A 113 -5.38 -2.09 13.92
C TYR A 113 -6.24 -2.84 12.89
N GLU A 114 -6.70 -4.05 13.22
CA GLU A 114 -7.35 -4.98 12.28
C GLU A 114 -8.65 -4.47 11.69
N ASN A 115 -9.26 -3.46 12.31
CA ASN A 115 -10.50 -2.84 11.87
C ASN A 115 -10.26 -1.71 10.87
N ASP A 116 -9.01 -1.29 10.65
CA ASP A 116 -8.69 -0.27 9.67
C ASP A 116 -8.70 -0.85 8.25
N GLY A 117 -9.09 0.01 7.31
CA GLY A 117 -9.08 -0.29 5.89
C GLY A 117 -7.98 0.49 5.17
N PHE A 118 -7.34 -0.14 4.18
CA PHE A 118 -6.36 0.54 3.34
C PHE A 118 -6.92 0.71 1.94
N LEU A 119 -6.80 1.93 1.41
CA LEU A 119 -6.99 2.22 0.00
C LEU A 119 -5.64 2.52 -0.65
N PHE A 120 -5.54 2.21 -1.93
CA PHE A 120 -4.34 2.43 -2.73
C PHE A 120 -4.71 3.08 -4.07
N ILE A 121 -3.91 4.06 -4.47
CA ILE A 121 -3.88 4.59 -5.84
C ILE A 121 -2.55 4.17 -6.44
N VAL A 122 -2.60 3.61 -7.63
CA VAL A 122 -1.46 2.99 -8.31
C VAL A 122 -1.14 3.81 -9.55
N HIS A 123 -0.04 4.55 -9.52
CA HIS A 123 0.40 5.39 -10.62
C HIS A 123 1.33 4.59 -11.52
N GLN A 124 0.92 4.37 -12.76
CA GLN A 124 1.77 3.70 -13.75
C GLN A 124 2.87 4.64 -14.24
N ASP A 125 3.97 4.06 -14.69
CA ASP A 125 4.96 4.78 -15.48
C ASP A 125 4.43 4.89 -16.92
N GLU A 126 3.98 6.08 -17.32
CA GLU A 126 3.47 6.34 -18.68
C GLU A 126 4.56 6.18 -19.76
N THR A 127 5.84 6.14 -19.35
CA THR A 127 6.97 5.91 -20.25
C THR A 127 7.33 4.43 -20.41
N ALA A 128 6.67 3.53 -19.67
CA ALA A 128 6.93 2.10 -19.73
C ALA A 128 6.56 1.52 -21.12
N THR A 129 7.53 0.89 -21.77
CA THR A 129 7.36 0.38 -23.15
C THR A 129 7.05 -1.11 -23.20
N SER A 130 7.38 -1.86 -22.14
CA SER A 130 7.10 -3.30 -22.04
C SER A 130 5.95 -3.64 -21.08
N GLU A 131 5.22 -4.73 -21.34
CA GLU A 131 4.14 -5.18 -20.45
C GLU A 131 4.63 -5.50 -19.02
N ALA A 132 5.87 -5.96 -18.88
CA ALA A 132 6.49 -6.23 -17.58
C ALA A 132 6.82 -4.94 -16.81
N GLU A 133 7.13 -3.83 -17.50
CA GLU A 133 7.33 -2.52 -16.87
C GLU A 133 6.01 -1.83 -16.56
N LYS A 134 4.98 -2.00 -17.42
CA LYS A 134 3.65 -1.43 -17.20
C LYS A 134 2.99 -1.93 -15.91
N ILE A 135 3.31 -3.15 -15.47
CA ILE A 135 2.82 -3.69 -14.19
C ILE A 135 3.56 -3.17 -12.95
N ILE A 136 4.66 -2.43 -13.14
CA ILE A 136 5.48 -1.84 -12.07
C ILE A 136 5.10 -0.35 -11.94
N PRO A 137 4.39 0.02 -10.87
CA PRO A 137 4.05 1.41 -10.59
C PRO A 137 5.28 2.31 -10.43
N SER A 138 5.17 3.55 -10.89
CA SER A 138 6.14 4.61 -10.54
C SER A 138 5.93 5.07 -9.10
N GLU A 139 4.66 5.14 -8.68
CA GLU A 139 4.26 5.55 -7.33
C GLU A 139 3.03 4.77 -6.85
N ILE A 140 2.92 4.62 -5.54
CA ILE A 140 1.73 4.08 -4.87
C ILE A 140 1.35 5.06 -3.77
N GLU A 141 0.10 5.52 -3.76
CA GLU A 141 -0.45 6.24 -2.62
C GLU A 141 -1.17 5.26 -1.69
N LEU A 142 -0.95 5.38 -0.38
CA LEU A 142 -1.64 4.63 0.66
C LEU A 142 -2.51 5.59 1.46
N ILE A 143 -3.77 5.24 1.65
CA ILE A 143 -4.73 5.94 2.51
C ILE A 143 -5.24 4.97 3.56
N VAL A 144 -5.12 5.35 4.83
CA VAL A 144 -5.63 4.55 5.96
C VAL A 144 -6.93 5.15 6.47
N LEU A 145 -7.97 4.33 6.44
CA LEU A 145 -9.30 4.65 6.92
C LEU A 145 -9.56 3.95 8.26
N GLU A 146 -9.75 4.73 9.31
CA GLU A 146 -9.97 4.22 10.67
C GLU A 146 -11.30 3.44 10.75
N GLY A 147 -11.25 2.22 11.30
CA GLY A 147 -12.45 1.39 11.54
C GLY A 147 -13.22 0.99 10.27
N ALA A 148 -12.66 1.21 9.08
CA ALA A 148 -13.37 1.11 7.81
C ALA A 148 -13.27 -0.26 7.12
N LYS A 149 -12.66 -1.28 7.75
CA LYS A 149 -12.41 -2.60 7.13
C LYS A 149 -13.63 -3.21 6.44
N VAL A 150 -14.79 -3.17 7.07
CA VAL A 150 -16.02 -3.77 6.49
C VAL A 150 -16.43 -3.06 5.21
N LEU A 151 -16.26 -1.75 5.16
CA LEU A 151 -16.69 -0.89 4.06
C LEU A 151 -15.58 -0.59 3.03
N ILE A 152 -14.35 -1.03 3.28
CA ILE A 152 -13.20 -0.70 2.42
C ILE A 152 -13.40 -1.06 0.93
N PRO A 153 -14.09 -2.16 0.53
CA PRO A 153 -14.35 -2.41 -0.89
C PRO A 153 -15.28 -1.35 -1.50
N SER A 154 -16.28 -0.89 -0.75
CA SER A 154 -17.19 0.18 -1.19
C SER A 154 -16.46 1.52 -1.26
N TYR A 155 -15.58 1.83 -0.30
CA TYR A 155 -14.75 3.02 -0.36
C TYR A 155 -13.75 2.97 -1.51
N CYS A 156 -13.24 1.79 -1.88
CA CYS A 156 -12.41 1.63 -3.07
C CYS A 156 -13.18 1.98 -4.36
N LYS A 157 -14.44 1.53 -4.47
CA LYS A 157 -15.31 1.95 -5.60
C LYS A 157 -15.54 3.46 -5.62
N GLN A 158 -15.81 4.05 -4.45
CA GLN A 158 -15.96 5.51 -4.33
C GLN A 158 -14.67 6.24 -4.72
N LEU A 159 -13.50 5.72 -4.34
CA LEU A 159 -12.20 6.24 -4.76
C LEU A 159 -12.05 6.21 -6.28
N CYS A 160 -12.37 5.08 -6.92
CA CYS A 160 -12.35 4.96 -8.39
C CYS A 160 -13.27 5.98 -9.10
N MET A 161 -14.36 6.38 -8.43
CA MET A 161 -15.33 7.35 -8.95
C MET A 161 -15.00 8.81 -8.61
N GLY A 162 -13.80 9.10 -8.09
CA GLY A 162 -13.37 10.45 -7.72
C GLY A 162 -13.94 10.97 -6.40
N GLY A 163 -14.60 10.12 -5.61
CA GLY A 163 -15.27 10.52 -4.37
C GLY A 163 -14.33 10.94 -3.22
N PHE A 164 -13.02 10.86 -3.42
CA PHE A 164 -11.98 11.30 -2.47
C PHE A 164 -11.10 12.44 -3.03
N ASP A 165 -11.37 12.95 -4.24
CA ASP A 165 -10.45 13.84 -4.95
C ASP A 165 -10.13 15.12 -4.17
N GLU A 166 -11.13 15.75 -3.57
CA GLU A 166 -10.95 16.97 -2.78
C GLU A 166 -10.02 16.74 -1.58
N ILE A 167 -10.31 15.70 -0.78
CA ILE A 167 -9.53 15.42 0.42
C ILE A 167 -8.12 14.90 0.08
N LEU A 168 -7.97 14.14 -1.00
CA LEU A 168 -6.64 13.71 -1.48
C LEU A 168 -5.80 14.89 -1.96
N ASN A 169 -6.41 15.85 -2.67
CA ASN A 169 -5.72 17.06 -3.09
C ASN A 169 -5.24 17.89 -1.90
N TYR A 170 -6.04 17.94 -0.83
CA TYR A 170 -5.62 18.55 0.43
C TYR A 170 -4.47 17.77 1.09
N LEU A 171 -4.58 16.45 1.25
CA LEU A 171 -3.55 15.60 1.87
C LEU A 171 -2.21 15.66 1.12
N ARG A 172 -2.24 15.65 -0.22
CA ARG A 172 -1.04 15.78 -1.08
C ARG A 172 -0.34 17.14 -0.89
N LYS A 173 -1.08 18.21 -0.63
CA LYS A 173 -0.52 19.54 -0.36
C LYS A 173 0.04 19.66 1.06
N GLN A 174 -0.58 18.97 2.03
CA GLN A 174 -0.16 18.98 3.42
C GLN A 174 0.94 17.97 3.73
N SER A 175 1.18 17.00 2.85
CA SER A 175 2.15 15.96 3.12
C SER A 175 3.56 16.53 3.21
N ASN A 176 4.26 16.16 4.28
CA ASN A 176 5.66 16.54 4.47
C ASN A 176 6.55 15.59 3.67
N VAL A 177 7.42 16.16 2.83
CA VAL A 177 8.45 15.39 2.11
C VAL A 177 9.51 14.93 3.12
N LEU A 178 9.93 13.66 3.02
CA LEU A 178 10.86 12.96 3.93
C LEU A 178 12.26 12.72 3.34
#